data_AF-A0A7J3WEP7-F1
#
_entry.id   AF-A0A7J3WEP7-F1
#
_cell.length_a   1.000
_cell.length_b   1.000
_cell.length_c   1.000
_cell.angle_alpha   90.00
_cell.angle_beta   90.00
_cell.angle_gamma   90.00
#
_symmetry.space_group_name_H-M   'P 1'
#
loop_
_entity.id
_entity.type
_entity.pdbx_description
1 polymer ?
#
loop_
_entity_poly.entity_id
_entity_poly.type
_entity_poly.pdbx_seq_one_letter_code
_entity_poly.pdbx_strand_id
1 'polypeptide(L)'
;MYWLMVVKDHKTGARNLIPAMQVLLNRVKHGFWLLSAKNPYRKKVAAGDYGLFYVGSREGRFIAGECQINSAAQLLTPQIKTLIEGFPSTLLTHYIEIKGVLWANPLNAEEVIPNLSFVKNKDRWFAYLQGSLHPISKEDYGLVLNYYNKMQSDYIRR
;
A
#
# COMPACT_ATOMS: atom_id res chain seq x y z
N MET A 1 -4.75 -5.71 13.51
CA MET A 1 -3.72 -4.64 13.36
C MET A 1 -4.05 -3.80 12.13
N TYR A 2 -3.44 -2.62 12.02
CA TYR A 2 -3.63 -1.71 10.89
C TYR A 2 -2.30 -1.48 10.19
N TRP A 3 -2.34 -1.40 8.86
CA TRP A 3 -1.15 -1.35 8.02
C TRP A 3 -1.23 -0.27 6.96
N LEU A 4 -0.08 0.30 6.63
CA LEU A 4 0.15 1.07 5.41
C LEU A 4 0.96 0.22 4.44
N MET A 5 0.35 -0.07 3.29
CA MET A 5 0.84 -1.00 2.27
C MET A 5 1.42 -0.20 1.11
N VAL A 6 2.74 -0.19 1.01
CA VAL A 6 3.49 0.72 0.13
C VAL A 6 3.81 0.07 -1.21
N VAL A 7 3.38 0.70 -2.31
CA VAL A 7 3.77 0.35 -3.67
C VAL A 7 4.38 1.57 -4.37
N LYS A 8 5.40 1.33 -5.19
CA LYS A 8 6.13 2.35 -5.94
C LYS A 8 6.19 1.97 -7.41
N ASP A 9 6.66 2.87 -8.27
CA ASP A 9 6.87 2.55 -9.67
C ASP A 9 7.85 1.39 -9.84
N HIS A 10 7.52 0.49 -10.76
CA HIS A 10 8.34 -0.67 -11.09
C HIS A 10 9.04 -0.48 -12.41
N LYS A 11 10.05 -1.32 -12.67
CA LYS A 11 10.77 -1.33 -13.95
C LYS A 11 10.86 -2.72 -14.54
N THR A 12 10.74 -2.81 -15.87
CA THR A 12 11.08 -4.01 -16.64
C THR A 12 12.22 -3.68 -17.60
N GLY A 13 13.38 -4.32 -17.39
CA GLY A 13 14.60 -3.95 -18.08
C GLY A 13 15.05 -2.50 -17.79
N ALA A 14 15.85 -1.93 -18.70
CA ALA A 14 16.49 -0.63 -18.47
C ALA A 14 15.56 0.58 -18.68
N ARG A 15 14.52 0.45 -19.51
CA ARG A 15 13.75 1.62 -20.00
C ARG A 15 12.25 1.59 -19.74
N ASN A 16 11.66 0.43 -19.40
CA ASN A 16 10.21 0.36 -19.26
C ASN A 16 9.81 0.60 -17.80
N LEU A 17 8.98 1.61 -17.60
CA LEU A 17 8.37 1.94 -16.31
C LEU A 17 6.99 1.28 -16.25
N ILE A 18 6.69 0.63 -15.14
CA ILE A 18 5.33 0.19 -14.79
C ILE A 18 4.84 1.12 -13.68
N PRO A 19 3.80 1.94 -13.93
CA PRO A 19 3.27 2.86 -12.92
C PRO A 19 2.82 2.12 -11.66
N ALA A 20 3.07 2.72 -10.50
CA ALA A 20 2.70 2.15 -9.20
C ALA A 20 1.20 1.83 -9.10
N MET A 21 0.34 2.64 -9.72
CA MET A 21 -1.11 2.41 -9.80
C MET A 21 -1.45 1.13 -10.58
N GLN A 22 -0.73 0.84 -11.66
CA GLN A 22 -0.94 -0.40 -12.42
C GLN A 22 -0.57 -1.63 -11.59
N VAL A 23 0.57 -1.56 -10.88
CA VAL A 23 1.00 -2.63 -9.97
C VAL A 23 -0.03 -2.83 -8.84
N LEU A 24 -0.58 -1.74 -8.31
CA LEU A 24 -1.65 -1.81 -7.32
C LEU A 24 -2.91 -2.49 -7.88
N LEU A 25 -3.36 -2.07 -9.07
CA LEU A 25 -4.53 -2.63 -9.74
C LEU A 25 -4.41 -4.14 -9.94
N ASN A 26 -3.26 -4.61 -10.42
CA ASN A 26 -2.97 -6.03 -10.59
C ASN A 26 -3.04 -6.78 -9.25
N ARG A 27 -2.37 -6.26 -8.21
CA ARG A 27 -2.38 -6.86 -6.86
C ARG A 27 -3.78 -6.95 -6.25
N VAL A 28 -4.58 -5.89 -6.35
CA VAL A 28 -5.95 -5.87 -5.83
C VAL A 28 -6.85 -6.80 -6.63
N LYS A 29 -6.77 -6.77 -7.96
CA LYS A 29 -7.53 -7.65 -8.86
C LYS A 29 -7.31 -9.13 -8.53
N HIS A 30 -6.07 -9.50 -8.23
CA HIS A 30 -5.69 -10.88 -7.94
C HIS A 30 -5.59 -11.21 -6.44
N GLY A 31 -5.92 -10.26 -5.57
CA GLY A 31 -6.05 -10.49 -4.13
C GLY A 31 -4.75 -10.83 -3.40
N PHE A 32 -3.61 -10.24 -3.79
CA PHE A 32 -2.32 -10.51 -3.14
C PHE A 32 -1.51 -9.25 -2.83
N TRP A 33 -0.63 -9.35 -1.84
CA TRP A 33 0.39 -8.33 -1.57
C TRP A 33 1.75 -8.94 -1.29
N LEU A 34 2.79 -8.40 -1.93
CA LEU A 34 4.14 -8.94 -1.83
C LEU A 34 4.93 -8.35 -0.66
N LEU A 35 5.72 -9.21 -0.02
CA LEU A 35 6.56 -8.88 1.12
C LEU A 35 8.00 -9.39 0.91
N SER A 36 8.96 -8.61 1.41
CA SER A 36 10.35 -9.08 1.50
C SER A 36 10.48 -10.08 2.64
N ALA A 37 11.31 -11.10 2.46
CA ALA A 37 11.74 -11.98 3.56
C ALA A 37 12.35 -11.19 4.74
N LYS A 38 12.97 -10.03 4.44
CA LYS A 38 13.63 -9.15 5.42
C LYS A 38 12.68 -8.15 6.08
N ASN A 39 11.40 -8.10 5.68
CA ASN A 39 10.46 -7.18 6.31
C ASN A 39 10.24 -7.59 7.78
N PRO A 40 10.53 -6.72 8.77
CA PRO A 40 10.45 -7.07 10.19
C PRO A 40 9.01 -7.38 10.65
N TYR A 41 8.00 -6.91 9.91
CA TYR A 41 6.59 -7.11 10.20
C TYR A 41 5.99 -8.33 9.50
N ARG A 42 6.76 -9.05 8.67
CA ARG A 42 6.30 -10.25 7.95
C ARG A 42 5.66 -11.30 8.87
N LYS A 43 6.19 -11.49 10.07
CA LYS A 43 5.67 -12.46 11.04
C LYS A 43 4.49 -11.92 11.89
N LYS A 44 4.21 -10.62 11.81
CA LYS A 44 3.17 -9.96 12.61
C LYS A 44 1.86 -9.78 11.86
N VAL A 45 1.92 -9.69 10.53
CA VAL A 45 0.72 -9.59 9.69
C VAL A 45 -0.06 -10.90 9.72
N ALA A 46 -1.37 -10.79 9.92
CA ALA A 46 -2.26 -11.94 10.07
C ALA A 46 -3.63 -11.67 9.43
N ALA A 47 -4.40 -12.76 9.28
CA ALA A 47 -5.79 -12.67 8.86
C ALA A 47 -6.61 -11.83 9.85
N GLY A 48 -7.51 -10.99 9.33
CA GLY A 48 -8.33 -10.06 10.12
C GLY A 48 -7.69 -8.68 10.33
N ASP A 49 -6.46 -8.47 9.84
CA ASP A 49 -5.85 -7.15 9.80
C ASP A 49 -6.43 -6.27 8.68
N TYR A 50 -6.28 -4.95 8.82
CA TYR A 50 -6.73 -3.97 7.83
C TYR A 50 -5.55 -3.19 7.26
N GLY A 51 -5.65 -2.77 6.00
CA GLY A 51 -4.58 -2.08 5.29
C GLY A 51 -5.07 -0.91 4.46
N LEU A 52 -4.23 0.12 4.31
CA LEU A 52 -4.40 1.23 3.37
C LEU A 52 -3.35 1.13 2.27
N PHE A 53 -3.74 1.33 1.01
CA PHE A 53 -2.82 1.30 -0.12
C PHE A 53 -2.17 2.65 -0.33
N TYR A 54 -0.90 2.77 0.03
CA TYR A 54 -0.07 3.92 -0.31
C TYR A 54 0.64 3.69 -1.64
N VAL A 55 0.48 4.66 -2.54
CA VAL A 55 1.09 4.69 -3.86
C VAL A 55 2.08 5.84 -3.90
N GLY A 56 3.36 5.54 -4.13
CA GLY A 56 4.39 6.55 -4.39
C GLY A 56 4.95 6.40 -5.79
N SER A 57 4.52 7.26 -6.71
CA SER A 57 4.99 7.28 -8.11
C SER A 57 5.64 8.62 -8.45
N ARG A 58 6.17 8.71 -9.67
CA ARG A 58 6.57 9.99 -10.29
C ARG A 58 5.39 10.94 -10.55
N GLU A 59 4.19 10.39 -10.70
CA GLU A 59 2.97 11.15 -10.99
C GLU A 59 2.31 11.71 -9.73
N GLY A 60 2.73 11.23 -8.55
CA GLY A 60 2.27 11.74 -7.27
C GLY A 60 2.31 10.71 -6.17
N ARG A 61 1.75 11.09 -5.02
CA ARG A 61 1.69 10.24 -3.82
C ARG A 61 0.26 10.21 -3.32
N PHE A 62 -0.32 9.03 -3.22
CA PHE A 62 -1.74 8.89 -2.93
C PHE A 62 -2.02 7.75 -1.94
N ILE A 63 -3.12 7.87 -1.21
CA ILE A 63 -3.80 6.72 -0.62
C ILE A 63 -4.94 6.35 -1.56
N ALA A 64 -4.83 5.16 -2.14
CA ALA A 64 -5.65 4.76 -3.28
C ALA A 64 -6.76 3.74 -2.93
N GLY A 65 -6.88 3.36 -1.66
CA GLY A 65 -7.86 2.38 -1.24
C GLY A 65 -7.52 1.73 0.09
N GLU A 66 -8.32 0.73 0.43
CA GLU A 66 -8.19 -0.06 1.64
C GLU A 66 -8.38 -1.55 1.38
N CYS A 67 -8.00 -2.39 2.33
CA CYS A 67 -8.22 -3.82 2.26
C CYS A 67 -8.35 -4.49 3.62
N GLN A 68 -8.97 -5.67 3.60
CA GLN A 68 -8.84 -6.67 4.64
C GLN A 68 -7.77 -7.69 4.24
N ILE A 69 -6.91 -8.06 5.18
CA ILE A 69 -5.90 -9.11 5.02
C ILE A 69 -6.52 -10.44 5.46
N ASN A 70 -6.39 -11.46 4.62
CA ASN A 70 -7.08 -12.74 4.79
C ASN A 70 -6.12 -13.90 5.13
N SER A 71 -4.81 -13.65 5.16
CA SER A 71 -3.82 -14.67 5.48
C SER A 71 -2.66 -14.12 6.30
N ALA A 72 -1.93 -15.02 6.97
CA ALA A 72 -0.56 -14.74 7.40
C ALA A 72 0.38 -14.71 6.18
N ALA A 73 1.61 -14.21 6.38
CA ALA A 73 2.61 -14.20 5.32
C ALA A 73 3.08 -15.63 4.97
N GLN A 74 3.05 -15.95 3.68
CA GLN A 74 3.39 -17.24 3.10
C GLN A 74 4.45 -17.10 2.00
N LEU A 75 5.15 -18.18 1.68
CA LEU A 75 6.11 -18.22 0.57
C LEU A 75 5.37 -18.16 -0.77
N LEU A 76 5.99 -17.50 -1.76
CA LEU A 76 5.42 -17.43 -3.11
C LEU A 76 5.17 -18.81 -3.73
N THR A 77 3.94 -19.02 -4.17
CA THR A 77 3.55 -20.16 -5.00
C THR A 77 3.92 -19.91 -6.46
N PRO A 78 4.03 -20.96 -7.31
CA PRO A 78 4.20 -20.80 -8.75
C PRO A 78 3.13 -19.88 -9.38
N GLN A 79 1.89 -19.97 -8.91
CA GLN A 79 0.76 -19.17 -9.39
C GLN A 79 0.93 -17.69 -9.07
N ILE A 80 1.38 -17.33 -7.86
CA ILE A 80 1.62 -15.91 -7.54
C ILE A 80 2.83 -15.38 -8.31
N LYS A 81 3.86 -16.20 -8.53
CA LYS A 81 5.07 -15.79 -9.27
C LYS A 81 4.77 -15.32 -10.69
N THR A 82 3.77 -15.90 -11.37
CA THR A 82 3.39 -15.47 -12.73
C THR A 82 2.71 -14.10 -12.76
N LEU A 83 2.22 -13.62 -11.62
CA LEU A 83 1.53 -12.32 -11.48
C LEU A 83 2.50 -11.17 -11.09
N ILE A 84 3.78 -11.47 -10.84
CA ILE A 84 4.76 -10.50 -10.37
C ILE A 84 5.21 -9.59 -11.51
N GLU A 85 5.00 -8.29 -11.33
CA GLU A 85 5.36 -7.26 -12.32
C GLU A 85 6.62 -6.49 -11.92
N GLY A 86 7.71 -6.73 -12.65
CA GLY A 86 8.91 -5.88 -12.62
C GLY A 86 9.67 -5.79 -11.29
N PHE A 87 10.75 -5.03 -11.32
CA PHE A 87 11.57 -4.70 -10.14
C PHE A 87 10.94 -3.51 -9.39
N PRO A 88 10.85 -3.50 -8.04
CA PRO A 88 11.47 -4.45 -7.11
C PRO A 88 10.63 -5.68 -6.74
N SER A 89 9.40 -5.84 -7.27
CA SER A 89 8.55 -6.99 -6.91
C SER A 89 9.21 -8.35 -7.17
N THR A 90 10.07 -8.46 -8.18
CA THR A 90 10.87 -9.67 -8.45
C THR A 90 11.85 -10.08 -7.33
N LEU A 91 12.19 -9.18 -6.41
CA LEU A 91 13.02 -9.49 -5.24
C LEU A 91 12.21 -9.98 -4.03
N LEU A 92 10.89 -9.89 -4.09
CA LEU A 92 10.01 -10.26 -2.99
C LEU A 92 9.75 -11.76 -3.04
N THR A 93 9.71 -12.40 -1.88
CA THR A 93 9.70 -13.86 -1.76
C THR A 93 8.49 -14.39 -0.98
N HIS A 94 7.72 -13.48 -0.40
CA HIS A 94 6.54 -13.79 0.39
C HIS A 94 5.35 -12.99 -0.11
N TYR A 95 4.16 -13.46 0.22
CA TYR A 95 2.93 -12.75 -0.01
C TYR A 95 1.92 -12.96 1.12
N ILE A 96 0.94 -12.06 1.18
CA ILE A 96 -0.29 -12.19 1.94
C ILE A 96 -1.47 -12.11 0.99
N GLU A 97 -2.58 -12.74 1.35
CA GLU A 97 -3.85 -12.62 0.63
C GLU A 97 -4.62 -11.42 1.16
N ILE A 98 -5.24 -10.68 0.25
CA ILE A 98 -6.00 -9.48 0.57
C ILE A 98 -7.33 -9.46 -0.19
N LYS A 99 -8.33 -8.81 0.40
CA LYS A 99 -9.52 -8.36 -0.29
C LYS A 99 -9.54 -6.83 -0.26
N GLY A 100 -9.14 -6.22 -1.36
CA GLY A 100 -8.97 -4.77 -1.49
C GLY A 100 -10.09 -4.10 -2.27
N VAL A 101 -10.33 -2.83 -1.94
CA VAL A 101 -11.20 -1.91 -2.68
C VAL A 101 -10.39 -0.66 -2.99
N LEU A 102 -10.36 -0.28 -4.27
CA LEU A 102 -9.76 0.97 -4.70
C LEU A 102 -10.79 2.09 -4.64
N TRP A 103 -10.34 3.26 -4.20
CA TRP A 103 -11.17 4.45 -4.14
C TRP A 103 -11.23 5.14 -5.50
N ALA A 104 -12.43 5.60 -5.88
CA ALA A 104 -12.63 6.30 -7.14
C ALA A 104 -11.83 7.61 -7.21
N ASN A 105 -11.74 8.32 -6.08
CA ASN A 105 -10.90 9.50 -5.93
C ASN A 105 -9.84 9.22 -4.85
N PRO A 106 -8.59 8.87 -5.22
CA PRO A 106 -7.51 8.69 -4.26
C PRO A 106 -7.23 9.95 -3.46
N LEU A 107 -6.91 9.80 -2.17
CA LEU A 107 -6.54 10.91 -1.30
C LEU A 107 -5.08 11.32 -1.55
N ASN A 108 -4.79 12.61 -1.63
CA ASN A 108 -3.42 13.10 -1.69
C ASN A 108 -2.68 12.76 -0.38
N ALA A 109 -1.61 11.97 -0.49
CA ALA A 109 -0.87 11.52 0.68
C ALA A 109 -0.20 12.67 1.45
N GLU A 110 0.13 13.78 0.78
CA GLU A 110 0.76 14.95 1.40
C GLU A 110 -0.17 15.68 2.39
N GLU A 111 -1.47 15.54 2.24
CA GLU A 111 -2.46 16.15 3.13
C GLU A 111 -2.64 15.37 4.44
N VAL A 112 -2.33 14.07 4.41
CA VAL A 112 -2.68 13.15 5.51
C VAL A 112 -1.48 12.50 6.18
N ILE A 113 -0.50 12.00 5.42
CA ILE A 113 0.62 11.23 5.97
C ILE A 113 1.46 12.05 6.97
N PRO A 114 1.78 13.34 6.74
CA PRO A 114 2.52 14.14 7.71
C PRO A 114 1.83 14.33 9.07
N ASN A 115 0.53 14.02 9.16
CA ASN A 115 -0.27 14.13 10.37
C ASN A 115 -0.39 12.81 11.14
N LEU A 116 0.16 11.70 10.62
CA LEU A 116 0.13 10.40 11.28
C LEU A 116 1.15 10.32 12.42
N SER A 117 0.78 9.65 13.50
CA SER A 117 1.53 9.62 14.76
C SER A 117 2.96 9.07 14.63
N PHE A 118 3.20 8.16 13.68
CA PHE A 118 4.54 7.60 13.44
C PHE A 118 5.48 8.55 12.69
N VAL A 119 4.95 9.58 12.03
CA VAL A 119 5.73 10.55 11.25
C VAL A 119 6.22 11.67 12.18
N LYS A 120 7.49 11.60 12.58
CA LYS A 120 8.08 12.60 13.48
C LYS A 120 8.60 13.83 12.73
N ASN A 121 9.14 13.63 11.53
CA ASN A 121 9.62 14.72 10.67
C ASN A 121 8.67 14.90 9.49
N LYS A 122 7.89 15.98 9.53
CA LYS A 122 6.86 16.30 8.53
C LYS A 122 7.44 16.72 7.18
N ASP A 123 8.61 17.35 7.16
CA ASP A 123 9.27 17.77 5.90
C ASP A 123 9.86 16.57 5.14
N ARG A 124 10.15 15.47 5.84
CA ARG A 124 10.73 14.24 5.29
C ARG A 124 9.87 13.01 5.56
N TRP A 125 8.55 13.19 5.55
CA TRP A 125 7.59 12.12 5.86
C TRP A 125 7.74 10.88 4.97
N PHE A 126 8.11 11.06 3.69
CA PHE A 126 8.30 9.96 2.73
C PHE A 126 9.43 9.00 3.12
N ALA A 127 10.38 9.43 3.96
CA ALA A 127 11.46 8.58 4.46
C ALA A 127 10.96 7.49 5.42
N TYR A 128 9.78 7.68 6.04
CA TYR A 128 9.16 6.69 6.91
C TYR A 128 8.46 5.56 6.13
N LEU A 129 8.28 5.72 4.81
CA LEU A 129 7.58 4.77 3.92
C LEU A 129 8.55 3.94 3.08
N GLN A 130 9.66 3.51 3.68
CA GLN A 130 10.62 2.61 3.05
C GLN A 130 10.28 1.16 3.36
N GLY A 131 10.03 0.37 2.32
CA GLY A 131 9.56 -1.00 2.43
C GLY A 131 8.20 -1.17 1.78
N SER A 132 7.58 -2.33 2.00
CA SER A 132 6.28 -2.68 1.42
C SER A 132 5.12 -2.69 2.42
N LEU A 133 5.41 -2.65 3.72
CA LEU A 133 4.41 -2.80 4.78
C LEU A 133 4.89 -2.09 6.06
N HIS A 134 4.08 -1.20 6.60
CA HIS A 134 4.33 -0.47 7.84
C HIS A 134 3.14 -0.58 8.79
N PRO A 135 3.34 -0.84 10.09
CA PRO A 135 2.25 -0.78 11.06
C PRO A 135 1.84 0.68 11.27
N ILE A 136 0.54 0.90 11.42
CA ILE A 136 -0.03 2.17 11.85
C ILE A 136 -0.98 1.92 13.03
N SER A 137 -1.22 2.95 13.82
CA SER A 137 -2.19 2.87 14.92
C SER A 137 -3.62 2.81 14.36
N LYS A 138 -4.58 2.40 15.20
CA LYS A 138 -6.00 2.44 14.84
C LYS A 138 -6.46 3.87 14.62
N GLU A 139 -5.93 4.79 15.42
CA GLU A 139 -6.20 6.21 15.38
C GLU A 139 -5.71 6.81 14.06
N ASP A 140 -4.49 6.46 13.62
CA ASP A 140 -3.94 6.87 12.31
C ASP A 140 -4.76 6.32 11.15
N TYR A 141 -5.17 5.05 11.21
CA TYR A 141 -6.05 4.46 10.20
C TYR A 141 -7.38 5.20 10.12
N GLY A 142 -8.01 5.47 11.26
CA GLY A 142 -9.26 6.24 11.35
C GLY A 142 -9.10 7.67 10.86
N LEU A 143 -7.97 8.31 11.12
CA LEU A 143 -7.66 9.65 10.62
C LEU A 143 -7.67 9.67 9.09
N VAL A 144 -7.02 8.71 8.43
CA VAL A 144 -7.02 8.63 6.96
C VAL A 144 -8.43 8.47 6.39
N LEU A 145 -9.25 7.60 6.99
CA LEU A 145 -10.65 7.43 6.56
C LEU A 145 -11.47 8.72 6.75
N ASN A 146 -11.23 9.47 7.83
CA ASN A 146 -11.91 10.76 8.04
C ASN A 146 -11.54 11.79 6.97
N TYR A 147 -10.26 11.89 6.58
CA TYR A 147 -9.84 12.74 5.47
C TYR A 147 -10.54 12.34 4.17
N TYR A 148 -10.56 11.04 3.86
CA TYR A 148 -11.23 10.53 2.67
C TYR A 148 -12.73 10.88 2.66
N ASN A 149 -13.45 10.60 3.75
CA ASN A 149 -14.89 10.88 3.85
C ASN A 149 -15.23 12.36 3.74
N LYS A 150 -14.39 13.24 4.33
CA LYS A 150 -14.53 14.69 4.21
C LYS A 150 -14.37 15.14 2.75
N MET A 151 -13.31 14.68 2.08
CA MET A 151 -13.05 14.99 0.68
C MET A 151 -14.19 14.55 -0.24
N GLN A 152 -14.76 13.35 -0.03
CA GLN A 152 -15.92 12.89 -0.80
C GLN A 152 -17.17 13.75 -0.56
N SER A 153 -17.40 14.17 0.69
CA SER A 153 -18.52 15.05 1.04
C SER A 153 -18.39 16.42 0.38
N ASP A 154 -17.17 16.97 0.31
CA ASP A 154 -16.89 18.24 -0.34
C ASP A 154 -17.01 18.15 -1.86
N TYR A 155 -16.70 16.99 -2.46
CA TYR A 155 -16.88 16.73 -3.89
C TYR A 155 -18.36 16.68 -4.30
N ILE A 156 -19.22 16.01 -3.52
CA ILE A 156 -20.67 15.90 -3.81
C ILE A 156 -21.37 17.26 -3.72
N ARG A 157 -20.82 18.21 -2.95
CA ARG A 157 -21.39 19.55 -2.75
C ARG A 157 -20.99 20.57 -3.82
N ARG A 158 -20.11 20.21 -4.77
CA ARG A 158 -19.69 21.06 -5.89
C ARG A 158 -20.40 20.63 -7.17
#